data_AF-A0A9W9MD94-F1
#
_entry.id   AF-A0A9W9MD94-F1
#
_cell.length_a   1.000
_cell.length_b   1.000
_cell.length_c   1.000
_cell.angle_alpha   90.00
_cell.angle_beta   90.00
_cell.angle_gamma   90.00
#
_symmetry.space_group_name_H-M   'P 1'
#
loop_
_entity.id
_entity.type
_entity.pdbx_description
1 polymer ?
#
loop_
_entity_poly.entity_id
_entity_poly.type
_entity_poly.pdbx_seq_one_letter_code
_entity_poly.pdbx_strand_id
1 'polypeptide(L)'
;MPQTVSQVIFFRVKPSVKPEDPDNEEGEALLRIFRTTQHQSGHEHSAWGRTAEDKETIVWVVDWTDPRSTINIHLLDPFLAPENTQPPSTLHITFSPPLSCTETLTKNPVTELCTLSFPSDLDVLALRQINADLINFRTTLVQQLPQSAGPRSWSMGHVDRPSKLTHEKSPSGQAFAHLLAVGWESMEAHLKAKETEKFIQGIAPLREKMLAPIPGLEIKHVSFQKIEG
;
A
#
# COMPACT_ATOMS: atom_id res chain seq x y z
N MET A 1 -23.09 -1.37 -2.69
CA MET A 1 -22.10 -2.45 -2.51
C MET A 1 -21.69 -2.43 -1.04
N PRO A 2 -21.51 -3.59 -0.38
CA PRO A 2 -20.91 -3.62 0.95
C PRO A 2 -19.51 -2.97 0.90
N GLN A 3 -19.13 -2.27 1.96
CA GLN A 3 -17.85 -1.57 2.03
C GLN A 3 -16.74 -2.58 2.32
N THR A 4 -15.86 -2.80 1.33
CA THR A 4 -14.66 -3.64 1.48
C THR A 4 -13.55 -2.84 2.17
N VAL A 5 -12.87 -3.48 3.13
CA VAL A 5 -11.68 -2.93 3.80
C VAL A 5 -10.46 -3.75 3.40
N SER A 6 -9.44 -3.10 2.88
CA SER A 6 -8.18 -3.73 2.52
C SER A 6 -7.21 -3.67 3.70
N GLN A 7 -6.72 -4.82 4.13
CA GLN A 7 -5.58 -4.97 5.02
C GLN A 7 -4.31 -5.09 4.19
N VAL A 8 -3.39 -4.13 4.31
CA VAL A 8 -2.09 -4.10 3.62
C VAL A 8 -0.99 -4.34 4.64
N ILE A 9 -0.19 -5.38 4.42
CA ILE A 9 0.81 -5.87 5.36
C ILE A 9 2.17 -5.81 4.68
N PHE A 10 3.12 -5.12 5.31
CA PHE A 10 4.51 -5.01 4.87
C PHE A 10 5.40 -5.75 5.87
N PHE A 11 6.21 -6.68 5.39
CA PHE A 11 7.11 -7.43 6.26
C PHE A 11 8.34 -7.90 5.50
N ARG A 12 9.49 -7.85 6.17
CA ARG A 12 10.76 -8.34 5.62
C ARG A 12 10.99 -9.78 6.04
N VAL A 13 11.21 -10.66 5.07
CA VAL A 13 11.46 -12.08 5.28
C VAL A 13 12.96 -12.40 5.26
N LYS A 14 13.34 -13.54 5.85
CA LYS A 14 14.69 -14.09 5.71
C LYS A 14 15.04 -14.31 4.22
N PRO A 15 16.31 -14.19 3.82
CA PRO A 15 16.74 -14.48 2.44
C PRO A 15 16.45 -15.91 1.95
N SER A 16 16.27 -16.85 2.89
CA SER A 16 15.91 -18.26 2.61
C SER A 16 14.45 -18.46 2.20
N VAL A 17 13.56 -17.54 2.58
CA VAL A 17 12.12 -17.62 2.30
C VAL A 17 11.88 -17.16 0.87
N LYS A 18 11.58 -18.10 -0.03
CA LYS A 18 11.37 -17.83 -1.47
C LYS A 18 10.04 -18.43 -1.94
N PRO A 19 8.90 -17.76 -1.68
CA PRO A 19 7.59 -18.30 -2.05
C PRO A 19 7.37 -18.38 -3.57
N GLU A 20 8.20 -17.70 -4.37
CA GLU A 20 8.27 -17.81 -5.82
C GLU A 20 8.92 -19.10 -6.34
N ASP A 21 9.66 -19.82 -5.49
CA ASP A 21 10.36 -21.06 -5.82
C ASP A 21 9.52 -22.26 -5.32
N PRO A 22 8.94 -23.08 -6.20
CA PRO A 22 8.07 -24.18 -5.80
C PRO A 22 8.79 -25.27 -4.98
N ASP A 23 10.12 -25.34 -5.05
CA ASP A 23 10.93 -26.30 -4.30
C ASP A 23 11.39 -25.73 -2.93
N ASN A 24 11.05 -24.48 -2.61
CA ASN A 24 11.44 -23.84 -1.34
C ASN A 24 10.41 -24.12 -0.23
N GLU A 25 10.75 -25.02 0.69
CA GLU A 25 9.87 -25.43 1.79
C GLU A 25 9.40 -24.26 2.69
N GLU A 26 10.28 -23.31 3.04
CA GLU A 26 9.90 -22.13 3.82
C GLU A 26 8.94 -21.21 3.06
N GLY A 27 9.15 -21.06 1.75
CA GLY A 27 8.29 -20.31 0.85
C GLY A 27 6.89 -20.91 0.74
N GLU A 28 6.81 -22.23 0.53
CA GLU A 28 5.54 -22.97 0.50
C GLU A 28 4.82 -22.92 1.86
N ALA A 29 5.56 -22.97 2.98
CA ALA A 29 4.97 -22.79 4.30
C ALA A 29 4.35 -21.39 4.49
N LEU A 30 4.97 -20.33 3.95
CA LEU A 30 4.39 -18.99 3.93
C LEU A 30 3.14 -18.93 3.04
N LEU A 31 3.18 -19.50 1.82
CA LEU A 31 2.02 -19.56 0.94
C LEU A 31 0.84 -20.32 1.55
N ARG A 32 1.10 -21.32 2.40
CA ARG A 32 0.04 -22.02 3.13
C ARG A 32 -0.72 -21.10 4.08
N ILE A 33 -0.06 -20.13 4.71
CA ILE A 33 -0.74 -19.11 5.54
C ILE A 33 -1.64 -18.25 4.67
N PHE A 34 -1.16 -17.85 3.50
CA PHE A 34 -1.92 -17.05 2.54
C PHE A 34 -3.18 -17.80 2.07
N ARG A 35 -3.04 -19.07 1.67
CA ARG A 35 -4.17 -19.94 1.27
C ARG A 35 -5.15 -20.18 2.42
N THR A 36 -4.64 -20.48 3.61
CA THR A 36 -5.51 -20.69 4.80
C THR A 36 -6.34 -19.46 5.12
N THR A 37 -5.80 -18.26 4.87
CA THR A 37 -6.52 -17.00 5.07
C THR A 37 -7.72 -16.84 4.13
N GLN A 38 -7.67 -17.42 2.93
CA GLN A 38 -8.80 -17.40 1.98
C GLN A 38 -10.04 -18.13 2.53
N HIS A 39 -9.87 -19.01 3.51
CA HIS A 39 -10.98 -19.72 4.15
C HIS A 39 -11.55 -18.99 5.37
N GLN A 40 -11.00 -17.84 5.75
CA GLN A 40 -11.52 -17.05 6.87
C GLN A 40 -12.82 -16.34 6.49
N SER A 41 -13.74 -16.24 7.46
CA SER A 41 -15.01 -15.54 7.25
C SER A 41 -14.78 -14.10 6.84
N GLY A 42 -15.45 -13.70 5.77
CA GLY A 42 -15.39 -12.35 5.23
C GLY A 42 -14.19 -12.04 4.36
N HIS A 43 -13.28 -12.99 4.10
CA HIS A 43 -12.27 -12.85 3.04
C HIS A 43 -12.97 -12.69 1.68
N GLU A 44 -12.46 -11.77 0.85
CA GLU A 44 -12.96 -11.53 -0.50
C GLU A 44 -11.88 -11.81 -1.55
N HIS A 45 -10.73 -11.15 -1.42
CA HIS A 45 -9.61 -11.27 -2.35
C HIS A 45 -8.28 -11.14 -1.59
N SER A 46 -7.21 -11.70 -2.13
CA SER A 46 -5.87 -11.44 -1.61
C SER A 46 -4.79 -11.62 -2.68
N ALA A 47 -3.77 -10.79 -2.60
CA ALA A 47 -2.63 -10.80 -3.50
C ALA A 47 -1.35 -10.44 -2.74
N TRP A 48 -0.21 -10.92 -3.22
CA TRP A 48 1.08 -10.64 -2.60
C TRP A 48 2.15 -10.37 -3.66
N GLY A 49 3.26 -9.78 -3.27
CA GLY A 49 4.43 -9.63 -4.12
C GLY A 49 5.63 -9.08 -3.34
N ARG A 50 6.82 -9.17 -3.94
CA ARG A 50 8.03 -8.53 -3.40
C ARG A 50 8.11 -7.08 -3.84
N THR A 51 8.69 -6.23 -2.99
CA THR A 51 8.98 -4.85 -3.38
C THR A 51 10.19 -4.79 -4.30
N ALA A 52 10.20 -3.86 -5.24
CA ALA A 52 11.35 -3.63 -6.13
C ALA A 52 12.51 -2.97 -5.37
N GLU A 53 12.20 -2.14 -4.37
CA GLU A 53 13.17 -1.42 -3.53
C GLU A 53 13.96 -2.35 -2.62
N ASP A 54 13.29 -3.38 -2.08
CA ASP A 54 13.88 -4.39 -1.23
C ASP A 54 13.25 -5.76 -1.55
N LYS A 55 14.04 -6.63 -2.18
CA LYS A 55 13.57 -7.96 -2.57
C LYS A 55 13.22 -8.82 -1.37
N GLU A 56 13.70 -8.51 -0.17
CA GLU A 56 13.35 -9.25 1.04
C GLU A 56 12.05 -8.75 1.68
N THR A 57 11.52 -7.60 1.24
CA THR A 57 10.22 -7.11 1.71
C THR A 57 9.10 -7.67 0.84
N ILE A 58 8.15 -8.35 1.49
CA ILE A 58 6.89 -8.80 0.90
C ILE A 58 5.78 -7.85 1.32
N VAL A 59 4.91 -7.54 0.36
CA VAL A 59 3.62 -6.91 0.62
C VAL A 59 2.52 -7.95 0.40
N TRP A 60 1.64 -8.10 1.38
CA TRP A 60 0.45 -8.93 1.29
C TRP A 60 -0.79 -8.07 1.53
N VAL A 61 -1.70 -8.11 0.57
CA VAL A 61 -2.98 -7.40 0.62
C VAL A 61 -4.11 -8.41 0.76
N VAL A 62 -5.01 -8.17 1.70
CA VAL A 62 -6.21 -8.95 1.95
C VAL A 62 -7.42 -8.03 1.99
N ASP A 63 -8.41 -8.29 1.14
CA ASP A 63 -9.68 -7.58 1.12
C ASP A 63 -10.70 -8.32 1.99
N TRP A 64 -11.31 -7.57 2.91
CA TRP A 64 -12.29 -8.05 3.87
C TRP A 64 -13.65 -7.38 3.65
N THR A 65 -14.71 -8.17 3.79
CA THR A 65 -16.10 -7.68 3.80
C THR A 65 -16.54 -7.21 5.19
N ASP A 66 -15.83 -7.60 6.25
CA ASP A 66 -16.01 -7.09 7.62
C ASP A 66 -14.84 -6.15 7.99
N PRO A 67 -15.08 -4.88 8.35
CA PRO A 67 -14.03 -3.92 8.71
C PRO A 67 -13.23 -4.32 9.97
N ARG A 68 -13.70 -5.29 10.75
CA ARG A 68 -13.02 -5.79 11.97
C ARG A 68 -12.13 -7.00 11.70
N SER A 69 -12.25 -7.63 10.53
CA SER A 69 -11.40 -8.76 10.16
C SER A 69 -9.94 -8.31 10.07
N THR A 70 -9.06 -9.24 10.46
CA THR A 70 -7.61 -9.10 10.38
C THR A 70 -6.99 -10.48 10.41
N ILE A 71 -5.89 -10.67 9.70
CA ILE A 71 -5.03 -11.84 9.92
C ILE A 71 -4.33 -11.75 11.28
N ASN A 72 -3.97 -12.91 11.85
CA ASN A 72 -3.06 -12.98 12.99
C ASN A 72 -1.62 -12.79 12.50
N ILE A 73 -1.07 -11.61 12.73
CA ILE A 73 0.25 -11.21 12.20
C ILE A 73 1.39 -12.08 12.74
N HIS A 74 1.23 -12.66 13.93
CA HIS A 74 2.22 -13.55 14.54
C HIS A 74 2.46 -14.85 13.78
N LEU A 75 1.54 -15.22 12.87
CA LEU A 75 1.77 -16.35 11.96
C LEU A 75 2.95 -16.10 11.02
N LEU A 76 3.36 -14.84 10.83
CA LEU A 76 4.50 -14.47 9.99
C LEU A 76 5.85 -14.58 10.73
N ASP A 77 5.86 -14.62 12.07
CA ASP A 77 7.07 -14.59 12.90
C ASP A 77 8.16 -15.61 12.47
N PRO A 78 7.83 -16.86 12.08
CA PRO A 78 8.83 -17.83 11.64
C PRO A 78 9.59 -17.45 10.36
N PHE A 79 9.07 -16.51 9.57
CA PHE A 79 9.60 -16.13 8.26
C PHE A 79 10.37 -14.81 8.30
N LEU A 80 10.24 -14.03 9.37
CA LEU A 80 10.81 -12.69 9.47
C LEU A 80 12.33 -12.73 9.55
N ALA A 81 12.98 -11.76 8.89
CA ALA A 81 14.42 -11.56 8.96
C ALA A 81 14.83 -11.21 10.41
N PRO A 82 15.67 -12.03 11.09
CA PRO A 82 16.01 -11.80 12.50
C PRO A 82 16.82 -10.51 12.74
N GLU A 83 17.56 -10.05 11.73
CA GLU A 83 18.29 -8.78 11.75
C GLU A 83 17.38 -7.55 11.55
N ASN A 84 16.15 -7.75 11.09
CA ASN A 84 15.20 -6.66 10.92
C ASN A 84 14.56 -6.31 12.27
N THR A 85 14.91 -5.14 12.81
CA THR A 85 14.35 -4.63 14.06
C THR A 85 12.94 -4.07 13.90
N GLN A 86 12.45 -3.88 12.66
CA GLN A 86 11.12 -3.35 12.39
C GLN A 86 10.09 -4.50 12.30
N PRO A 87 9.06 -4.52 13.16
CA PRO A 87 8.00 -5.52 13.07
C PRO A 87 7.16 -5.33 11.80
N PRO A 88 6.38 -6.36 11.39
CA PRO A 88 5.43 -6.22 10.31
C PRO A 88 4.51 -5.01 10.49
N SER A 89 4.40 -4.18 9.46
CA SER A 89 3.50 -3.03 9.45
C SER A 89 2.17 -3.42 8.83
N THR A 90 1.06 -3.12 9.51
CA THR A 90 -0.28 -3.45 9.04
C THR A 90 -1.14 -2.19 8.98
N LEU A 91 -1.72 -1.92 7.81
CA LEU A 91 -2.64 -0.82 7.57
C LEU A 91 -3.99 -1.37 7.12
N HIS A 92 -5.08 -0.82 7.62
CA HIS A 92 -6.43 -1.09 7.12
C HIS A 92 -6.98 0.17 6.46
N ILE A 93 -7.46 0.04 5.22
CA ILE A 93 -7.84 1.16 4.37
C ILE A 93 -9.13 0.82 3.64
N THR A 94 -10.09 1.75 3.67
CA THR A 94 -11.19 1.76 2.71
C THR A 94 -10.77 2.52 1.45
N PHE A 95 -10.42 1.80 0.38
CA PHE A 95 -10.05 2.42 -0.89
C PHE A 95 -11.26 2.95 -1.67
N SER A 96 -11.09 4.11 -2.29
CA SER A 96 -12.05 4.70 -3.22
C SER A 96 -11.36 5.09 -4.54
N PRO A 97 -11.71 4.43 -5.66
CA PRO A 97 -12.54 3.22 -5.75
C PRO A 97 -11.90 1.99 -5.06
N PRO A 98 -12.68 0.95 -4.69
CA PRO A 98 -12.16 -0.31 -4.15
C PRO A 98 -11.13 -0.97 -5.07
N LEU A 99 -10.15 -1.68 -4.51
CA LEU A 99 -9.07 -2.32 -5.29
C LEU A 99 -9.58 -3.40 -6.26
N SER A 100 -10.66 -4.09 -5.89
CA SER A 100 -11.33 -5.08 -6.74
C SER A 100 -11.95 -4.46 -8.00
N CYS A 101 -12.40 -3.20 -7.94
CA CYS A 101 -12.98 -2.49 -9.08
C CYS A 101 -11.92 -1.95 -10.06
N THR A 102 -10.71 -1.72 -9.60
CA THR A 102 -9.62 -1.14 -10.42
C THR A 102 -8.63 -2.17 -10.94
N GLU A 103 -8.78 -3.43 -10.51
CA GLU A 103 -7.88 -4.54 -10.86
C GLU A 103 -6.41 -4.21 -10.50
N THR A 104 -6.22 -3.33 -9.52
CA THR A 104 -4.92 -2.72 -9.20
C THR A 104 -3.92 -3.77 -8.73
N LEU A 105 -4.37 -4.83 -8.09
CA LEU A 105 -3.53 -5.90 -7.58
C LEU A 105 -3.34 -7.06 -8.57
N THR A 106 -3.93 -7.01 -9.77
CA THR A 106 -4.07 -8.21 -10.61
C THR A 106 -3.75 -7.99 -12.09
N LYS A 107 -3.96 -6.78 -12.63
CA LYS A 107 -3.70 -6.49 -14.05
C LYS A 107 -2.61 -5.46 -14.30
N ASN A 108 -2.16 -4.76 -13.27
CA ASN A 108 -1.04 -3.84 -13.41
C ASN A 108 0.28 -4.62 -13.41
N PRO A 109 1.19 -4.34 -14.35
CA PRO A 109 2.56 -4.87 -14.28
C PRO A 109 3.27 -4.48 -12.98
N VAL A 110 3.06 -3.23 -12.55
CA VAL A 110 3.60 -2.69 -11.29
C VAL A 110 2.53 -1.87 -10.60
N THR A 111 2.39 -2.06 -9.29
CA THR A 111 1.57 -1.21 -8.43
C THR A 111 2.46 -0.48 -7.43
N GLU A 112 2.37 0.85 -7.45
CA GLU A 112 2.95 1.73 -6.45
C GLU A 112 2.03 1.77 -5.22
N LEU A 113 2.58 1.49 -4.06
CA LEU A 113 1.98 1.79 -2.77
C LEU A 113 2.71 2.99 -2.17
N CYS A 114 1.98 4.10 -2.02
CA CYS A 114 2.52 5.37 -1.58
C CYS A 114 1.77 5.88 -0.35
N THR A 115 2.45 5.84 0.80
CA THR A 115 1.92 6.33 2.07
C THR A 115 2.20 7.83 2.20
N LEU A 116 1.15 8.64 2.23
CA LEU A 116 1.23 10.08 2.44
C LEU A 116 0.85 10.41 3.88
N SER A 117 1.83 10.79 4.69
CA SER A 117 1.65 11.08 6.13
C SER A 117 1.57 12.58 6.40
N PHE A 118 0.67 12.98 7.30
CA PHE A 118 0.42 14.36 7.68
C PHE A 118 0.30 14.47 9.21
N PRO A 119 0.57 15.65 9.82
CA PRO A 119 0.41 15.84 11.26
C PRO A 119 -1.01 15.51 11.74
N SER A 120 -1.13 14.86 12.90
CA SER A 120 -2.44 14.41 13.42
C SER A 120 -3.28 15.52 14.09
N ASP A 121 -2.68 16.67 14.35
CA ASP A 121 -3.22 17.79 15.12
C ASP A 121 -3.68 18.96 14.24
N LEU A 122 -3.83 18.72 12.94
CA LEU A 122 -4.34 19.70 11.99
C LEU A 122 -5.80 20.08 12.28
N ASP A 123 -6.13 21.35 12.05
CA ASP A 123 -7.51 21.82 12.13
C ASP A 123 -8.37 21.30 10.97
N VAL A 124 -9.69 21.48 11.09
CA VAL A 124 -10.67 21.00 10.11
C VAL A 124 -10.48 21.63 8.73
N LEU A 125 -10.03 22.88 8.64
CA LEU A 125 -9.81 23.56 7.37
C LEU A 125 -8.58 23.00 6.66
N ALA A 126 -7.49 22.77 7.40
CA ALA A 126 -6.28 22.15 6.88
C ALA A 126 -6.55 20.71 6.39
N LEU A 127 -7.32 19.92 7.15
CA LEU A 127 -7.74 18.57 6.74
C LEU A 127 -8.59 18.59 5.46
N ARG A 128 -9.55 19.52 5.35
CA ARG A 128 -10.35 19.70 4.13
C ARG A 128 -9.48 20.07 2.93
N GLN A 129 -8.49 20.93 3.13
CA GLN A 129 -7.58 21.31 2.05
C GLN A 129 -6.73 20.13 1.60
N ILE A 130 -6.20 19.31 2.51
CA ILE A 130 -5.47 18.09 2.15
C ILE A 130 -6.34 17.16 1.29
N ASN A 131 -7.60 16.95 1.67
CA ASN A 131 -8.52 16.11 0.90
C ASN A 131 -8.79 16.70 -0.49
N ALA A 132 -8.97 18.01 -0.60
CA ALA A 132 -9.12 18.69 -1.89
C ALA A 132 -7.85 18.56 -2.76
N ASP A 133 -6.67 18.71 -2.16
CA ASP A 133 -5.38 18.58 -2.83
C ASP A 133 -5.15 17.13 -3.31
N LEU A 134 -5.55 16.11 -2.54
CA LEU A 134 -5.51 14.71 -2.96
C LEU A 134 -6.42 14.43 -4.17
N ILE A 135 -7.63 14.98 -4.17
CA ILE A 135 -8.58 14.87 -5.30
C ILE A 135 -8.01 15.57 -6.54
N ASN A 136 -7.44 16.76 -6.36
CA ASN A 136 -6.81 17.50 -7.44
C ASN A 136 -5.60 16.73 -8.01
N PHE A 137 -4.75 16.17 -7.15
CA PHE A 137 -3.60 15.38 -7.56
C PHE A 137 -4.01 14.14 -8.38
N ARG A 138 -5.01 13.38 -7.90
CA ARG A 138 -5.61 12.29 -8.68
C ARG A 138 -6.09 12.78 -10.04
N THR A 139 -6.83 13.90 -10.06
CA THR A 139 -7.40 14.46 -11.30
C THR A 139 -6.29 14.83 -12.28
N THR A 140 -5.23 15.48 -11.81
CA THR A 140 -4.06 15.82 -12.61
C THR A 140 -3.42 14.58 -13.22
N LEU A 141 -3.17 13.54 -12.44
CA LEU A 141 -2.50 12.35 -12.94
C LEU A 141 -3.38 11.50 -13.87
N VAL A 142 -4.65 11.31 -13.52
CA VAL A 142 -5.54 10.42 -14.26
C VAL A 142 -6.15 11.08 -15.50
N GLN A 143 -6.39 12.39 -15.47
CA GLN A 143 -7.13 13.08 -16.54
C GLN A 143 -6.29 14.09 -17.34
N GLN A 144 -5.22 14.65 -16.75
CA GLN A 144 -4.47 15.73 -17.39
C GLN A 144 -3.11 15.30 -17.93
N LEU A 145 -2.60 14.14 -17.51
CA LEU A 145 -1.46 13.51 -18.17
C LEU A 145 -1.92 12.75 -19.43
N PRO A 146 -1.08 12.70 -20.49
CA PRO A 146 -1.31 11.77 -21.59
C PRO A 146 -1.48 10.35 -21.05
N GLN A 147 -2.43 9.58 -21.58
CA GLN A 147 -2.75 8.24 -21.06
C GLN A 147 -1.54 7.31 -21.01
N SER A 148 -0.60 7.43 -21.97
CA SER A 148 0.65 6.66 -22.01
C SER A 148 1.67 7.06 -20.93
N ALA A 149 1.49 8.20 -20.29
CA ALA A 149 2.34 8.73 -19.23
C ALA A 149 1.64 8.80 -17.86
N GLY A 150 0.31 8.63 -17.84
CA GLY A 150 -0.50 8.56 -16.63
C GLY A 150 -0.57 7.14 -16.05
N PRO A 151 -1.18 7.00 -14.87
CA PRO A 151 -1.36 5.70 -14.24
C PRO A 151 -2.41 4.86 -14.97
N ARG A 152 -2.22 3.54 -14.97
CA ARG A 152 -3.16 2.54 -15.51
C ARG A 152 -4.39 2.38 -14.62
N SER A 153 -4.21 2.51 -13.32
CA SER A 153 -5.27 2.44 -12.33
C SER A 153 -4.98 3.37 -11.15
N TRP A 154 -6.02 3.74 -10.42
CA TRP A 154 -5.89 4.60 -9.24
C TRP A 154 -6.92 4.21 -8.19
N SER A 155 -6.43 3.95 -6.97
CA SER A 155 -7.24 3.83 -5.77
C SER A 155 -6.52 4.58 -4.63
N MET A 156 -7.27 5.28 -3.78
CA MET A 156 -6.71 5.88 -2.57
C MET A 156 -7.69 5.80 -1.41
N GLY A 157 -7.17 5.77 -0.19
CA GLY A 157 -8.00 5.75 1.00
C GLY A 157 -7.30 6.31 2.22
N HIS A 158 -8.09 6.68 3.22
CA HIS A 158 -7.60 7.01 4.54
C HIS A 158 -7.21 5.73 5.28
N VAL A 159 -6.11 5.76 6.05
CA VAL A 159 -5.75 4.64 6.92
C VAL A 159 -6.66 4.64 8.14
N ASP A 160 -7.62 3.72 8.15
CA ASP A 160 -8.61 3.56 9.21
C ASP A 160 -7.99 2.93 10.48
N ARG A 161 -7.09 1.95 10.30
CA ARG A 161 -6.41 1.25 11.42
C ARG A 161 -4.94 0.95 11.12
N PRO A 162 -4.00 1.40 11.98
CA PRO A 162 -4.22 2.35 13.08
C PRO A 162 -4.54 3.75 12.54
N SER A 163 -5.50 4.45 13.15
CA SER A 163 -5.89 5.81 12.72
C SER A 163 -4.82 6.86 12.98
N LYS A 164 -3.82 6.53 13.81
CA LYS A 164 -2.64 7.33 14.08
C LYS A 164 -1.39 6.46 14.08
N LEU A 165 -0.36 6.94 13.41
CA LEU A 165 0.95 6.32 13.32
C LEU A 165 1.95 7.17 14.10
N THR A 166 2.91 6.55 14.77
CA THR A 166 4.02 7.27 15.43
C THR A 166 4.87 7.95 14.37
N HIS A 167 5.22 9.21 14.58
CA HIS A 167 6.04 9.99 13.66
C HIS A 167 6.90 11.01 14.39
N GLU A 168 8.22 10.82 14.39
CA GLU A 168 9.17 11.65 15.17
C GLU A 168 9.17 13.13 14.77
N LYS A 169 8.98 13.44 13.48
CA LYS A 169 8.94 14.83 12.99
C LYS A 169 7.56 15.48 13.05
N SER A 170 6.56 14.79 13.61
CA SER A 170 5.24 15.39 13.82
C SER A 170 5.24 16.21 15.12
N PRO A 171 4.63 17.41 15.17
CA PRO A 171 4.53 18.19 16.41
C PRO A 171 3.91 17.42 17.58
N SER A 172 2.93 16.56 17.30
CA SER A 172 2.25 15.71 18.28
C SER A 172 2.95 14.36 18.53
N GLY A 173 4.01 14.05 17.79
CA GLY A 173 4.58 12.70 17.70
C GLY A 173 3.70 11.69 16.94
N GLN A 174 2.57 12.13 16.39
CA GLN A 174 1.60 11.28 15.68
C GLN A 174 1.26 11.85 14.30
N ALA A 175 1.04 10.97 13.34
CA ALA A 175 0.59 11.29 12.00
C ALA A 175 -0.68 10.51 11.65
N PHE A 176 -1.54 11.06 10.81
CA PHE A 176 -2.49 10.24 10.05
C PHE A 176 -1.93 10.03 8.63
N ALA A 177 -2.43 9.00 7.94
CA ALA A 177 -1.94 8.68 6.61
C ALA A 177 -3.08 8.44 5.62
N HIS A 178 -2.79 8.74 4.36
CA HIS A 178 -3.50 8.19 3.21
C HIS A 178 -2.59 7.17 2.53
N LEU A 179 -3.16 6.08 2.04
CA LEU A 179 -2.45 5.14 1.18
C LEU A 179 -3.00 5.26 -0.23
N LEU A 180 -2.10 5.49 -1.18
CA LEU A 180 -2.39 5.45 -2.61
C LEU A 180 -1.92 4.09 -3.14
N ALA A 181 -2.77 3.46 -3.93
CA ALA A 181 -2.45 2.28 -4.74
C ALA A 181 -2.60 2.67 -6.21
N VAL A 182 -1.47 2.83 -6.90
CA VAL A 182 -1.41 3.41 -8.26
C VAL A 182 -0.81 2.40 -9.21
N GLY A 183 -1.54 2.08 -10.27
CA GLY A 183 -1.08 1.17 -11.31
C GLY A 183 -0.18 1.84 -12.34
N TRP A 184 0.92 1.20 -12.69
CA TRP A 184 1.88 1.68 -13.69
C TRP A 184 2.23 0.58 -14.69
N GLU A 185 2.60 0.99 -15.90
CA GLU A 185 3.13 0.07 -16.92
C GLU A 185 4.49 -0.51 -16.49
N SER A 186 5.31 0.30 -15.83
CA SER A 186 6.58 -0.09 -15.24
C SER A 186 7.02 0.92 -14.18
N MET A 187 8.04 0.58 -13.40
CA MET A 187 8.64 1.53 -12.46
C MET A 187 9.21 2.76 -13.19
N GLU A 188 9.84 2.57 -14.35
CA GLU A 188 10.38 3.65 -15.18
C GLU A 188 9.28 4.59 -15.68
N ALA A 189 8.08 4.06 -15.99
CA ALA A 189 6.93 4.88 -16.37
C ALA A 189 6.52 5.82 -15.22
N HIS A 190 6.44 5.31 -13.98
CA HIS A 190 6.22 6.15 -12.81
C HIS A 190 7.33 7.19 -12.64
N LEU A 191 8.60 6.79 -12.69
CA LEU A 191 9.72 7.71 -12.51
C LEU A 191 9.70 8.85 -13.54
N LYS A 192 9.41 8.54 -14.81
CA LYS A 192 9.22 9.56 -15.86
C LYS A 192 8.01 10.46 -15.59
N ALA A 193 6.89 9.90 -15.11
CA ALA A 193 5.72 10.69 -14.74
C ALA A 193 6.08 11.72 -13.66
N LYS A 194 6.91 11.37 -12.67
CA LYS A 194 7.38 12.29 -11.61
C LYS A 194 8.19 13.48 -12.12
N GLU A 195 8.81 13.37 -13.28
CA GLU A 195 9.59 14.43 -13.92
C GLU A 195 8.71 15.40 -14.72
N THR A 196 7.45 15.04 -14.98
CA THR A 196 6.53 15.91 -15.72
C THR A 196 6.15 17.14 -14.90
N GLU A 197 6.01 18.28 -15.57
CA GLU A 197 5.58 19.52 -14.94
C GLU A 197 4.22 19.38 -14.24
N LYS A 198 3.29 18.65 -14.86
CA LYS A 198 1.97 18.36 -14.29
C LYS A 198 2.06 17.57 -12.98
N PHE A 199 2.90 16.55 -12.91
CA PHE A 199 3.10 15.81 -11.66
C PHE A 199 3.69 16.73 -10.59
N ILE A 200 4.77 17.46 -10.92
CA ILE A 200 5.47 18.34 -9.99
C ILE A 200 4.51 19.39 -9.41
N GLN A 201 3.72 20.04 -10.26
CA GLN A 201 2.73 21.03 -9.85
C GLN A 201 1.59 20.39 -9.04
N GLY A 202 1.10 19.22 -9.44
CA GLY A 202 -0.02 18.54 -8.79
C GLY A 202 0.30 18.04 -7.38
N ILE A 203 1.52 17.54 -7.14
CA ILE A 203 1.93 17.02 -5.82
C ILE A 203 2.43 18.13 -4.88
N ALA A 204 2.83 19.30 -5.40
CA ALA A 204 3.46 20.35 -4.59
C ALA A 204 2.64 20.76 -3.35
N PRO A 205 1.31 21.02 -3.43
CA PRO A 205 0.51 21.39 -2.26
C PRO A 205 0.47 20.32 -1.17
N LEU A 206 0.58 19.04 -1.56
CA LEU A 206 0.65 17.92 -0.63
C LEU A 206 2.04 17.88 0.02
N ARG A 207 3.12 17.96 -0.77
CA ARG A 207 4.50 17.92 -0.26
C ARG A 207 4.81 19.00 0.76
N GLU A 208 4.25 20.19 0.62
CA GLU A 208 4.40 21.29 1.58
C GLU A 208 3.86 20.95 2.98
N LYS A 209 2.87 20.04 3.06
CA LYS A 209 2.18 19.66 4.30
C LYS A 209 2.56 18.27 4.80
N MET A 210 3.13 17.45 3.91
CA MET A 210 3.53 16.09 4.21
C MET A 210 4.69 16.06 5.21
N LEU A 211 4.62 15.08 6.10
CA LEU A 211 5.75 14.68 6.90
C LEU A 211 6.71 13.82 6.06
N ALA A 212 7.91 13.58 6.60
CA ALA A 212 8.83 12.62 6.00
C ALA A 212 8.17 11.22 5.92
N PRO A 213 8.62 10.33 5.01
CA PRO A 213 8.14 8.96 4.98
C PRO A 213 8.34 8.26 6.34
N ILE A 214 7.33 7.50 6.78
CA ILE A 214 7.44 6.63 7.95
C ILE A 214 8.34 5.44 7.57
N PRO A 215 9.36 5.10 8.39
CA PRO A 215 10.21 3.94 8.12
C PRO A 215 9.41 2.67 7.90
N GLY A 216 9.70 1.96 6.80
CA GLY A 216 9.01 0.73 6.39
C GLY A 216 7.72 0.96 5.58
N LEU A 217 7.18 2.19 5.56
CA LEU A 217 6.01 2.60 4.79
C LEU A 217 6.35 3.60 3.68
N GLU A 218 7.62 3.66 3.26
CA GLU A 218 8.03 4.44 2.10
C GLU A 218 7.36 3.92 0.82
N ILE A 219 7.51 4.65 -0.28
CA ILE A 219 6.99 4.21 -1.59
C ILE A 219 7.55 2.82 -1.91
N LYS A 220 6.65 1.87 -2.21
CA LYS A 220 7.00 0.52 -2.66
C LYS A 220 6.40 0.26 -4.04
N HIS A 221 7.17 -0.35 -4.93
CA HIS A 221 6.67 -0.88 -6.19
C HIS A 221 6.56 -2.40 -6.08
N VAL A 222 5.38 -2.93 -6.35
CA VAL A 222 5.09 -4.36 -6.21
C VAL A 222 4.45 -4.89 -7.49
N SER A 223 5.00 -5.97 -8.02
CA SER A 223 4.31 -6.81 -9.00
C SER A 223 3.52 -7.85 -8.24
N PHE A 224 2.21 -7.61 -8.10
CA PHE A 224 1.32 -8.48 -7.34
C PHE A 224 0.95 -9.72 -8.13
N GLN A 225 0.84 -10.84 -7.41
CA GLN A 225 0.25 -12.07 -7.89
C GLN A 225 -0.87 -12.53 -6.96
N LYS A 226 -1.91 -13.10 -7.55
CA LYS A 226 -3.02 -13.68 -6.79
C LYS A 226 -2.54 -14.91 -6.03
N ILE A 227 -3.18 -15.17 -4.90
CA ILE A 227 -3.01 -16.42 -4.19
C ILE A 227 -3.95 -17.42 -4.87
N GLU A 228 -3.38 -18.39 -5.57
CA GLU A 228 -4.11 -19.52 -6.12
C GLU A 228 -4.44 -20.51 -5.00
N GLY A 229 -5.72 -20.92 -4.94
CA GLY A 229 -6.25 -21.88 -3.97
C GLY A 229 -6.19 -23.31 -4.48
#